data_AF-A0A7S2NB70-F1
#
_entry.id   AF-A0A7S2NB70-F1
#
_cell.length_a   1.000
_cell.length_b   1.000
_cell.length_c   1.000
_cell.angle_alpha   90.00
_cell.angle_beta   90.00
_cell.angle_gamma   90.00
#
_symmetry.space_group_name_H-M   'P 1'
#
loop_
_entity.id
_entity.type
_entity.pdbx_description
1 polymer ?
#
loop_
_entity_poly.entity_id
_entity_poly.type
_entity_poly.pdbx_seq_one_letter_code
_entity_poly.pdbx_strand_id
1 'polypeptide(L)'
;WEDVDPLYALLGELGTKKVITKEGDIDEETLLGYLHRLLRQGVINNTKKDWIQVWATMGIPIEKQDQVLTHIISAGLESQVADTIPDVLSELVKGHRVKIKAVEEALSTLFECGSDEQGCLARFLHQIFPKSPTSEWGWSRVGWSWQQWWATADRILSALDASSAFECLRSLLTTIESESGVYLPHQQIWDEKRLGLVRAALCRFGDLAEDELPAAIDVVLA
;
A
#
# COMPACT_ATOMS: atom_id res chain seq x y z
N TRP A 1 27.49 17.83 21.70
CA TRP A 1 27.35 17.05 20.45
C TRP A 1 25.95 16.45 20.42
N GLU A 2 24.97 17.27 20.78
CA GLU A 2 23.54 16.97 20.84
C GLU A 2 22.93 17.74 19.66
N ASP A 3 21.89 17.19 19.04
CA ASP A 3 21.09 17.76 17.92
C ASP A 3 21.58 17.56 16.48
N VAL A 4 22.20 16.42 16.14
CA VAL A 4 22.16 15.99 14.72
C VAL A 4 20.91 15.13 14.54
N ASP A 5 19.97 15.63 13.74
CA ASP A 5 18.77 14.88 13.35
C ASP A 5 19.19 13.51 12.77
N PRO A 6 18.72 12.39 13.37
CA PRO A 6 19.14 11.05 12.97
C PRO A 6 18.85 10.74 11.50
N LEU A 7 17.79 11.33 10.92
CA LEU A 7 17.47 11.18 9.51
C LEU A 7 18.51 11.87 8.63
N TYR A 8 18.94 13.09 8.98
CA TYR A 8 19.95 13.81 8.18
C TYR A 8 21.30 13.11 8.17
N ALA A 9 21.72 12.55 9.31
CA ALA A 9 22.93 11.72 9.37
C ALA A 9 22.81 10.52 8.41
N LEU A 10 21.69 9.80 8.47
CA LEU A 10 21.38 8.67 7.59
C LEU A 10 21.36 9.05 6.11
N LEU A 11 20.78 10.19 5.75
CA LEU A 11 20.76 10.68 4.37
C LEU A 11 22.17 11.03 3.87
N GLY A 12 23.03 11.57 4.73
CA GLY A 12 24.44 11.79 4.41
C GLY A 12 25.19 10.48 4.12
N GLU A 13 24.94 9.45 4.94
CA GLU A 13 25.50 8.10 4.73
C GLU A 13 24.97 7.47 3.43
N LEU A 14 23.66 7.47 3.19
CA LEU A 14 23.04 7.02 1.93
C LEU A 14 23.57 7.78 0.70
N GLY A 15 23.97 9.04 0.89
CA GLY A 15 24.63 9.86 -0.11
C GLY A 15 25.99 9.30 -0.55
N THR A 16 26.72 8.65 0.37
CA THR A 16 28.10 8.19 0.18
C THR A 16 28.19 6.68 -0.06
N LYS A 17 27.53 5.86 0.77
CA LYS A 17 27.43 4.40 0.61
C LYS A 17 26.08 4.04 -0.01
N LYS A 18 26.09 3.90 -1.33
CA LYS A 18 24.91 3.60 -2.15
C LYS A 18 24.41 2.19 -1.96
N VAL A 19 23.09 2.02 -2.07
CA VAL A 19 22.39 0.72 -2.05
C VAL A 19 22.42 0.01 -3.41
N ILE A 20 22.82 0.71 -4.47
CA ILE A 20 23.04 0.14 -5.80
C ILE A 20 24.54 0.05 -6.03
N THR A 21 25.03 -1.14 -6.36
CA THR A 21 26.44 -1.40 -6.68
C THR A 21 26.84 -0.74 -7.99
N LYS A 22 28.13 -0.74 -8.31
CA LYS A 22 28.63 -0.17 -9.58
C LYS A 22 28.15 -0.95 -10.79
N GLU A 23 27.82 -2.22 -10.57
CA GLU A 23 27.31 -3.18 -11.54
C GLU A 23 25.79 -3.02 -11.76
N GLY A 24 25.11 -2.20 -10.93
CA GLY A 24 23.67 -1.94 -11.04
C GLY A 24 22.79 -2.88 -10.23
N ASP A 25 23.39 -3.71 -9.37
CA ASP A 25 22.67 -4.63 -8.48
C ASP A 25 22.38 -4.00 -7.13
N ILE A 26 21.43 -4.59 -6.39
CA ILE A 26 21.10 -4.14 -5.04
C ILE A 26 22.14 -4.74 -4.07
N ASP A 27 22.81 -3.88 -3.31
CA ASP A 27 23.58 -4.30 -2.14
C ASP A 27 22.59 -4.53 -0.99
N GLU A 28 22.07 -5.76 -0.90
CA GLU A 28 21.04 -6.15 0.08
C GLU A 28 21.49 -5.93 1.53
N GLU A 29 22.76 -6.20 1.85
CA GLU A 29 23.30 -5.99 3.20
C GLU A 29 23.25 -4.50 3.56
N THR A 30 23.71 -3.64 2.65
CA THR A 30 23.65 -2.20 2.84
C THR A 30 22.21 -1.69 2.92
N LEU A 31 21.31 -2.18 2.05
CA LEU A 31 19.89 -1.80 2.06
C LEU A 31 19.23 -2.17 3.40
N LEU A 32 19.33 -3.42 3.83
CA LEU A 32 18.75 -3.90 5.10
C LEU A 32 19.33 -3.16 6.30
N GLY A 33 20.63 -2.86 6.29
CA GLY A 33 21.28 -2.03 7.31
C GLY A 33 20.66 -0.64 7.45
N TYR A 34 20.30 0.00 6.33
CA TYR A 34 19.58 1.28 6.36
C TYR A 34 18.13 1.13 6.77
N LEU A 35 17.40 0.12 6.26
CA LEU A 35 16.01 -0.10 6.62
C LEU A 35 15.82 -0.34 8.12
N HIS A 36 16.67 -1.16 8.74
CA HIS A 36 16.67 -1.38 10.20
C HIS A 36 16.91 -0.11 11.03
N ARG A 37 17.54 0.92 10.45
CA ARG A 37 17.75 2.21 11.12
C ARG A 37 16.59 3.16 10.85
N LEU A 38 16.09 3.21 9.61
CA LEU A 38 14.96 4.05 9.20
C LEU A 38 13.65 3.65 9.89
N LEU A 39 13.45 2.35 10.11
CA LEU A 39 12.25 1.80 10.75
C LEU A 39 12.29 1.85 12.29
N ARG A 40 13.30 2.50 12.89
CA ARG A 40 13.31 2.77 14.33
C ARG A 40 12.38 3.92 14.65
N GLN A 41 11.67 3.81 15.76
CA GLN A 41 10.80 4.87 16.25
C GLN A 41 11.56 6.19 16.41
N GLY A 42 10.99 7.29 15.88
CA GLY A 42 11.54 8.64 15.99
C GLY A 42 12.60 9.02 14.94
N VAL A 43 12.99 8.10 14.06
CA VAL A 43 13.89 8.43 12.92
C VAL A 43 13.12 9.08 11.79
N ILE A 44 12.03 8.46 11.36
CA ILE A 44 11.09 9.06 10.42
C ILE A 44 9.99 9.76 11.22
N ASN A 45 9.91 11.08 11.09
CA ASN A 45 8.93 11.90 11.84
C ASN A 45 7.81 12.43 10.93
N ASN A 46 8.09 12.58 9.64
CA ASN A 46 7.14 12.99 8.63
C ASN A 46 7.15 11.99 7.48
N THR A 47 6.36 10.92 7.61
CA THR A 47 6.29 9.82 6.62
C THR A 47 6.17 10.32 5.18
N LYS A 48 5.38 11.37 4.95
CA LYS A 48 5.15 11.94 3.61
C LYS A 48 6.41 12.52 2.98
N LYS A 49 7.19 13.30 3.75
CA LYS A 49 8.36 14.01 3.21
C LYS A 49 9.63 13.17 3.31
N ASP A 50 9.81 12.50 4.44
CA ASP A 50 11.06 11.84 4.79
C ASP A 50 11.31 10.64 3.88
N TRP A 51 10.30 9.80 3.63
CA TRP A 51 10.44 8.66 2.72
C TRP A 51 10.66 9.05 1.26
N ILE A 52 10.06 10.16 0.82
CA ILE A 52 10.33 10.71 -0.50
C ILE A 52 11.80 11.12 -0.62
N GLN A 53 12.37 11.73 0.43
CA GLN A 53 13.77 12.15 0.47
C GLN A 53 14.73 10.96 0.58
N VAL A 54 14.40 9.97 1.42
CA VAL A 54 15.14 8.71 1.55
C VAL A 54 15.22 8.00 0.20
N TRP A 55 14.08 7.81 -0.47
CA TRP A 55 14.01 7.16 -1.78
C TRP A 55 14.83 7.90 -2.83
N ALA A 56 14.71 9.23 -2.89
CA ALA A 56 15.50 10.05 -3.81
C ALA A 56 17.00 9.91 -3.56
N THR A 57 17.43 9.84 -2.30
CA THR A 57 18.84 9.68 -1.92
C THR A 57 19.39 8.30 -2.28
N MET A 58 18.58 7.26 -2.14
CA MET A 58 18.93 5.88 -2.53
C MET A 58 19.22 5.75 -4.03
N GLY A 59 18.55 6.55 -4.87
CA GLY A 59 18.81 6.57 -6.32
C GLY A 59 18.40 5.28 -7.03
N ILE A 60 17.29 4.67 -6.61
CA ILE A 60 16.82 3.36 -7.09
C ILE A 60 16.38 3.43 -8.57
N PRO A 61 16.97 2.60 -9.46
CA PRO A 61 16.52 2.44 -10.85
C PRO A 61 15.08 1.94 -10.94
N ILE A 62 14.39 2.25 -12.04
CA ILE A 62 12.99 1.87 -12.23
C ILE A 62 12.82 0.35 -12.23
N GLU A 63 13.82 -0.36 -12.75
CA GLU A 63 13.86 -1.81 -12.94
C GLU A 63 14.16 -2.58 -11.64
N LYS A 64 14.44 -1.87 -10.55
CA LYS A 64 14.77 -2.43 -9.22
C LYS A 64 13.80 -1.97 -8.14
N GLN A 65 12.75 -1.21 -8.48
CA GLN A 65 11.83 -0.63 -7.51
C GLN A 65 11.08 -1.70 -6.72
N ASP A 66 10.58 -2.73 -7.41
CA ASP A 66 9.88 -3.89 -6.86
C ASP A 66 10.72 -4.64 -5.82
N GLN A 67 11.99 -4.93 -6.13
CA GLN A 67 12.91 -5.60 -5.20
C GLN A 67 13.17 -4.76 -3.94
N VAL A 68 13.43 -3.46 -4.10
CA VAL A 68 13.65 -2.57 -2.94
C VAL A 68 12.37 -2.43 -2.10
N LEU A 69 11.20 -2.32 -2.75
CA LEU A 69 9.91 -2.27 -2.04
C LEU A 69 9.65 -3.57 -1.27
N THR A 70 9.99 -4.72 -1.85
CA THR A 70 9.89 -6.03 -1.18
C THR A 70 10.65 -6.01 0.15
N HIS A 71 11.90 -5.51 0.15
CA HIS A 71 12.67 -5.37 1.39
C HIS A 71 12.08 -4.33 2.36
N ILE A 72 11.59 -3.18 1.87
CA ILE A 72 10.93 -2.17 2.71
C ILE A 72 9.71 -2.75 3.42
N ILE A 73 8.86 -3.46 2.68
CA ILE A 73 7.63 -4.03 3.21
C ILE A 73 7.95 -5.15 4.20
N SER A 74 8.82 -6.11 3.83
CA SER A 74 9.22 -7.20 4.73
C SER A 74 9.84 -6.68 6.03
N ALA A 75 10.87 -5.82 5.94
CA ALA A 75 11.51 -5.25 7.14
C ALA A 75 10.53 -4.39 7.94
N GLY A 76 9.61 -3.71 7.25
CA GLY A 76 8.56 -2.88 7.84
C GLY A 76 7.56 -3.68 8.66
N LEU A 77 7.03 -4.76 8.08
CA LEU A 77 6.05 -5.65 8.72
C LEU A 77 6.62 -6.35 9.96
N GLU A 78 7.93 -6.60 10.00
CA GLU A 78 8.64 -7.18 11.14
C GLU A 78 9.04 -6.14 12.22
N SER A 79 8.83 -4.85 11.96
CA SER A 79 9.27 -3.76 12.82
C SER A 79 8.18 -3.27 13.78
N GLN A 80 8.55 -2.37 14.70
CA GLN A 80 7.61 -1.70 15.61
C GLN A 80 6.75 -0.62 14.93
N VAL A 81 7.04 -0.27 13.67
CA VAL A 81 6.33 0.77 12.91
C VAL A 81 5.57 0.18 11.72
N ALA A 82 5.21 -1.09 11.83
CA ALA A 82 4.60 -1.85 10.75
C ALA A 82 3.27 -1.25 10.25
N ASP A 83 2.54 -0.59 11.15
CA ASP A 83 1.31 0.15 10.87
C ASP A 83 1.51 1.38 9.96
N THR A 84 2.75 1.84 9.77
CA THR A 84 3.10 2.98 8.91
C THR A 84 3.44 2.58 7.47
N ILE A 85 3.67 1.30 7.20
CA ILE A 85 4.07 0.82 5.86
C ILE A 85 3.06 1.18 4.75
N PRO A 86 1.74 1.09 4.97
CA PRO A 86 0.77 1.57 3.99
C PRO A 86 0.98 3.04 3.60
N ASP A 87 1.27 3.90 4.58
CA ASP A 87 1.55 5.32 4.37
C ASP A 87 2.83 5.52 3.56
N VAL A 88 3.89 4.77 3.86
CA VAL A 88 5.14 4.80 3.10
C VAL A 88 4.89 4.47 1.63
N LEU A 89 4.21 3.35 1.36
CA LEU A 89 3.91 2.90 0.00
C LEU A 89 3.06 3.93 -0.75
N SER A 90 2.00 4.43 -0.12
CA SER A 90 1.08 5.36 -0.78
C SER A 90 1.75 6.71 -1.06
N GLU A 91 2.60 7.22 -0.16
CA GLU A 91 3.33 8.47 -0.36
C GLU A 91 4.42 8.35 -1.43
N LEU A 92 5.11 7.20 -1.54
CA LEU A 92 6.05 6.94 -2.64
C LEU A 92 5.34 6.91 -4.01
N VAL A 93 4.16 6.32 -4.08
CA VAL A 93 3.34 6.27 -5.32
C VAL A 93 2.77 7.65 -5.67
N LYS A 94 2.17 8.34 -4.69
CA LYS A 94 1.59 9.69 -4.84
C LYS A 94 2.65 10.73 -5.17
N GLY A 95 3.83 10.63 -4.56
CA GLY A 95 5.02 11.45 -4.84
C GLY A 95 5.75 11.09 -6.14
N HIS A 96 5.19 10.18 -6.95
CA HIS A 96 5.75 9.75 -8.24
C HIS A 96 7.17 9.21 -8.16
N ARG A 97 7.57 8.69 -6.99
CA ARG A 97 8.88 8.06 -6.78
C ARG A 97 8.87 6.61 -7.25
N VAL A 98 7.72 5.96 -7.09
CA VAL A 98 7.51 4.56 -7.42
C VAL A 98 6.36 4.40 -8.41
N LYS A 99 6.49 3.45 -9.33
CA LYS A 99 5.39 3.01 -10.20
C LYS A 99 4.46 2.08 -9.42
N ILE A 100 3.14 2.25 -9.58
CA ILE A 100 2.15 1.37 -8.93
C ILE A 100 2.41 -0.11 -9.26
N LYS A 101 2.81 -0.41 -10.50
CA LYS A 101 3.16 -1.76 -10.96
C LYS A 101 4.29 -2.41 -10.13
N ALA A 102 5.29 -1.63 -9.72
CA ALA A 102 6.36 -2.14 -8.85
C ALA A 102 5.86 -2.45 -7.43
N VAL A 103 4.88 -1.68 -6.94
CA VAL A 103 4.21 -2.00 -5.66
C VAL A 103 3.38 -3.27 -5.80
N GLU A 104 2.62 -3.42 -6.88
CA GLU A 104 1.85 -4.64 -7.16
C GLU A 104 2.76 -5.89 -7.20
N GLU A 105 3.92 -5.80 -7.88
CA GLU A 105 4.90 -6.88 -7.98
C GLU A 105 5.52 -7.22 -6.61
N ALA A 106 5.91 -6.21 -5.83
CA ALA A 106 6.45 -6.40 -4.49
C ALA A 106 5.43 -7.05 -3.54
N LEU A 107 4.18 -6.55 -3.53
CA LEU A 107 3.12 -7.10 -2.69
C LEU A 107 2.76 -8.52 -3.13
N SER A 108 2.66 -8.77 -4.44
CA SER A 108 2.37 -10.12 -4.94
C SER A 108 3.45 -11.12 -4.53
N THR A 109 4.72 -10.70 -4.52
CA THR A 109 5.85 -11.55 -4.10
C THR A 109 5.79 -11.87 -2.61
N LEU A 110 5.45 -10.90 -1.76
CA LEU A 110 5.43 -11.10 -0.31
C LEU A 110 4.19 -11.85 0.19
N PHE A 111 3.06 -11.61 -0.44
CA PHE A 111 1.77 -12.13 -0.02
C PHE A 111 1.33 -13.33 -0.86
N GLU A 112 2.19 -13.89 -1.70
CA GLU A 112 1.89 -15.09 -2.49
C GLU A 112 1.44 -16.23 -1.56
N CYS A 113 0.14 -16.55 -1.61
CA CYS A 113 -0.50 -17.54 -0.72
C CYS A 113 -0.37 -17.23 0.78
N GLY A 114 -0.13 -15.96 1.13
CA GLY A 114 -0.04 -15.47 2.50
C GLY A 114 -1.28 -14.70 2.95
N SER A 115 -1.21 -14.16 4.17
CA SER A 115 -2.25 -13.38 4.84
C SER A 115 -1.82 -11.93 5.08
N ASP A 116 -2.78 -11.00 5.09
CA ASP A 116 -2.57 -9.58 5.43
C ASP A 116 -2.89 -9.34 6.92
N GLU A 117 -2.15 -9.99 7.82
CA GLU A 117 -2.47 -9.99 9.26
C GLU A 117 -2.50 -8.59 9.89
N GLN A 118 -1.76 -7.65 9.31
CA GLN A 118 -1.66 -6.27 9.81
C GLN A 118 -2.58 -5.29 9.09
N GLY A 119 -3.42 -5.75 8.15
CA GLY A 119 -4.28 -4.89 7.35
C GLY A 119 -3.52 -3.90 6.47
N CYS A 120 -2.28 -4.22 6.11
CA CYS A 120 -1.40 -3.36 5.32
C CYS A 120 -1.99 -3.10 3.93
N LEU A 121 -2.53 -4.14 3.27
CA LEU A 121 -3.08 -4.06 1.93
C LEU A 121 -4.38 -3.25 1.91
N ALA A 122 -5.30 -3.52 2.85
CA ALA A 122 -6.55 -2.78 2.95
C ALA A 122 -6.29 -1.27 3.16
N ARG A 123 -5.37 -0.92 4.07
CA ARG A 123 -5.00 0.49 4.31
C ARG A 123 -4.32 1.12 3.11
N PHE A 124 -3.41 0.41 2.44
CA PHE A 124 -2.74 0.92 1.23
C PHE A 124 -3.76 1.18 0.11
N LEU A 125 -4.64 0.22 -0.18
CA LEU A 125 -5.68 0.32 -1.21
C LEU A 125 -6.66 1.46 -0.92
N HIS A 126 -7.04 1.66 0.34
CA HIS A 126 -7.84 2.81 0.78
C HIS A 126 -7.13 4.13 0.51
N GLN A 127 -5.84 4.24 0.85
CA GLN A 127 -5.07 5.46 0.66
C GLN A 127 -4.87 5.86 -0.80
N ILE A 128 -4.88 4.90 -1.73
CA ILE A 128 -4.84 5.15 -3.17
C ILE A 128 -6.22 5.10 -3.82
N PHE A 129 -7.31 5.04 -3.04
CA PHE A 129 -8.67 5.08 -3.58
C PHE A 129 -8.90 6.41 -4.32
N PRO A 130 -9.53 6.41 -5.51
CA PRO A 130 -9.75 7.63 -6.28
C PRO A 130 -10.63 8.64 -5.53
N LYS A 131 -10.17 9.90 -5.45
CA LYS A 131 -10.94 10.99 -4.84
C LYS A 131 -12.18 11.30 -5.70
N SER A 132 -13.36 11.25 -5.09
CA SER A 132 -14.62 11.66 -5.73
C SER A 132 -14.86 13.17 -5.56
N PRO A 133 -15.72 13.80 -6.37
CA PRO A 133 -16.09 15.21 -6.19
C PRO A 133 -16.77 15.52 -4.84
N THR A 134 -17.35 14.51 -4.20
CA THR A 134 -18.10 14.64 -2.94
C THR A 134 -17.32 14.22 -1.71
N SER A 135 -16.09 13.71 -1.86
CA SER A 135 -15.25 13.23 -0.76
C SER A 135 -14.04 14.13 -0.59
N GLU A 136 -13.62 14.40 0.64
CA GLU A 136 -12.36 15.14 0.89
C GLU A 136 -11.11 14.27 0.90
N TRP A 137 -11.29 12.96 1.02
CA TRP A 137 -10.25 11.95 1.06
C TRP A 137 -10.05 11.28 -0.32
N GLY A 138 -9.04 10.41 -0.40
CA GLY A 138 -8.64 9.71 -1.62
C GLY A 138 -7.55 10.43 -2.42
N TRP A 139 -7.10 9.79 -3.50
CA TRP A 139 -6.05 10.27 -4.38
C TRP A 139 -6.62 10.93 -5.63
N SER A 140 -6.34 12.23 -5.77
CA SER A 140 -6.66 12.99 -6.99
C SER A 140 -5.48 12.93 -7.96
N ARG A 141 -5.59 12.12 -9.00
CA ARG A 141 -4.60 12.01 -10.07
C ARG A 141 -5.28 11.85 -11.42
N VAL A 142 -4.78 12.58 -12.42
CA VAL A 142 -5.23 12.44 -13.81
C VAL A 142 -5.00 11.01 -14.29
N GLY A 143 -6.06 10.39 -14.82
CA GLY A 143 -6.01 9.00 -15.25
C GLY A 143 -5.86 8.02 -14.08
N TRP A 144 -6.36 8.37 -12.89
CA TRP A 144 -6.56 7.44 -11.78
C TRP A 144 -8.06 7.37 -11.43
N SER A 145 -8.77 6.50 -12.15
CA SER A 145 -10.21 6.28 -12.04
C SER A 145 -10.53 5.06 -11.16
N TRP A 146 -11.82 4.91 -10.81
CA TRP A 146 -12.31 3.71 -10.12
C TRP A 146 -11.91 2.42 -10.85
N GLN A 147 -12.00 2.39 -12.18
CA GLN A 147 -11.67 1.19 -12.95
C GLN A 147 -10.19 0.80 -12.86
N GLN A 148 -9.28 1.79 -12.86
CA GLN A 148 -7.85 1.53 -12.72
C GLN A 148 -7.48 1.14 -11.30
N TRP A 149 -8.09 1.79 -10.32
CA TRP A 149 -7.96 1.41 -8.91
C TRP A 149 -8.46 -0.01 -8.67
N TRP A 150 -9.67 -0.35 -9.15
CA TRP A 150 -10.24 -1.68 -8.99
C TRP A 150 -9.39 -2.76 -9.66
N ALA A 151 -8.91 -2.53 -10.87
CA ALA A 151 -8.01 -3.47 -11.54
C ALA A 151 -6.70 -3.68 -10.76
N THR A 152 -6.21 -2.65 -10.05
CA THR A 152 -5.04 -2.74 -9.17
C THR A 152 -5.37 -3.51 -7.90
N ALA A 153 -6.49 -3.19 -7.25
CA ALA A 153 -6.98 -3.85 -6.05
C ALA A 153 -7.21 -5.35 -6.31
N ASP A 154 -7.91 -5.70 -7.39
CA ASP A 154 -8.20 -7.09 -7.76
C ASP A 154 -6.92 -7.91 -7.99
N ARG A 155 -5.89 -7.35 -8.63
CA ARG A 155 -4.59 -8.01 -8.80
C ARG A 155 -3.86 -8.23 -7.48
N ILE A 156 -3.81 -7.21 -6.62
CA ILE A 156 -3.17 -7.31 -5.30
C ILE A 156 -3.90 -8.33 -4.42
N LEU A 157 -5.23 -8.25 -4.36
CA LEU A 157 -6.05 -9.15 -3.54
C LEU A 157 -5.99 -10.60 -4.04
N SER A 158 -5.88 -10.80 -5.36
CA SER A 158 -5.76 -12.16 -5.93
C SER A 158 -4.40 -12.82 -5.68
N ALA A 159 -3.41 -12.12 -5.13
CA ALA A 159 -2.14 -12.73 -4.72
C ALA A 159 -2.24 -13.42 -3.35
N LEU A 160 -3.19 -13.01 -2.52
CA LEU A 160 -3.48 -13.60 -1.21
C LEU A 160 -4.17 -14.97 -1.35
N ASP A 161 -4.19 -15.74 -0.26
CA ASP A 161 -5.18 -16.81 -0.15
C ASP A 161 -6.62 -16.25 -0.16
N ALA A 162 -7.59 -17.06 -0.60
CA ALA A 162 -8.96 -16.61 -0.82
C ALA A 162 -9.62 -16.03 0.46
N SER A 163 -9.39 -16.65 1.62
CA SER A 163 -9.95 -16.18 2.89
C SER A 163 -9.35 -14.85 3.30
N SER A 164 -8.03 -14.69 3.18
CA SER A 164 -7.36 -13.41 3.45
C SER A 164 -7.76 -12.31 2.47
N ALA A 165 -7.94 -12.65 1.19
CA ALA A 165 -8.45 -11.72 0.18
C ALA A 165 -9.86 -11.22 0.51
N PHE A 166 -10.74 -12.13 0.97
CA PHE A 166 -12.09 -11.80 1.42
C PHE A 166 -12.06 -10.82 2.60
N GLU A 167 -11.31 -11.15 3.66
CA GLU A 167 -11.22 -10.30 4.85
C GLU A 167 -10.59 -8.93 4.54
N CYS A 168 -9.55 -8.90 3.71
CA CYS A 168 -8.92 -7.66 3.28
C CYS A 168 -9.90 -6.77 2.49
N LEU A 169 -10.66 -7.35 1.56
CA LEU A 169 -11.67 -6.61 0.79
C LEU A 169 -12.80 -6.11 1.68
N ARG A 170 -13.31 -6.95 2.60
CA ARG A 170 -14.34 -6.58 3.58
C ARG A 170 -13.88 -5.41 4.47
N SER A 171 -12.66 -5.48 5.00
CA SER A 171 -12.06 -4.42 5.82
C SER A 171 -11.87 -3.12 5.04
N LEU A 172 -11.39 -3.21 3.79
CA LEU A 172 -11.25 -2.07 2.90
C LEU A 172 -12.59 -1.36 2.65
N LEU A 173 -13.65 -2.10 2.32
CA LEU A 173 -14.98 -1.53 2.06
C LEU A 173 -15.58 -0.89 3.32
N THR A 174 -15.42 -1.54 4.47
CA THR A 174 -15.83 -0.99 5.78
C THR A 174 -15.13 0.33 6.06
N THR A 175 -13.82 0.41 5.78
CA THR A 175 -13.04 1.64 5.95
C THR A 175 -13.55 2.76 5.03
N ILE A 176 -13.85 2.43 3.76
CA ILE A 176 -14.41 3.40 2.80
C ILE A 176 -15.76 3.95 3.27
N GLU A 177 -16.68 3.09 3.75
CA GLU A 177 -17.96 3.55 4.30
C GLU A 177 -17.75 4.45 5.52
N SER A 178 -16.93 4.00 6.47
CA SER A 178 -16.63 4.73 7.70
C SER A 178 -16.05 6.12 7.42
N GLU A 179 -15.06 6.22 6.52
CA GLU A 179 -14.40 7.50 6.19
C GLU A 179 -15.33 8.45 5.43
N SER A 180 -16.23 7.90 4.60
CA SER A 180 -17.21 8.70 3.86
C SER A 180 -18.40 9.17 4.72
N GLY A 181 -18.70 8.46 5.81
CA GLY A 181 -19.91 8.66 6.61
C GLY A 181 -21.22 8.29 5.89
N VAL A 182 -21.14 7.63 4.73
CA VAL A 182 -22.30 7.24 3.90
C VAL A 182 -22.10 5.83 3.32
N TYR A 183 -23.19 5.08 3.18
CA TYR A 183 -23.16 3.75 2.56
C TYR A 183 -22.63 3.79 1.13
N LEU A 184 -21.97 2.71 0.68
CA LEU A 184 -21.36 2.63 -0.65
C LEU A 184 -22.34 3.00 -1.77
N PRO A 185 -23.59 2.49 -1.84
CA PRO A 185 -24.52 2.81 -2.92
C PRO A 185 -24.92 4.29 -2.98
N HIS A 186 -24.73 5.04 -1.89
CA HIS A 186 -25.04 6.47 -1.83
C HIS A 186 -23.87 7.37 -2.18
N GLN A 187 -22.66 6.84 -2.36
CA GLN A 187 -21.52 7.65 -2.80
C GLN A 187 -21.50 7.73 -4.33
N GLN A 188 -21.22 8.93 -4.86
CA GLN A 188 -21.25 9.21 -6.30
C GLN A 188 -20.32 8.30 -7.13
N ILE A 189 -19.24 7.79 -6.51
CA ILE A 189 -18.27 6.93 -7.18
C ILE A 189 -18.75 5.47 -7.32
N TRP A 190 -19.81 5.07 -6.63
CA TRP A 190 -20.38 3.74 -6.75
C TRP A 190 -21.62 3.79 -7.64
N ASP A 191 -21.68 2.86 -8.58
CA ASP A 191 -22.86 2.58 -9.38
C ASP A 191 -23.16 1.08 -9.27
N GLU A 192 -24.34 0.64 -9.69
CA GLU A 192 -24.77 -0.75 -9.55
C GLU A 192 -23.80 -1.74 -10.23
N LYS A 193 -23.17 -1.33 -11.34
CA LYS A 193 -22.19 -2.16 -12.04
C LYS A 193 -20.92 -2.32 -11.20
N ARG A 194 -20.43 -1.24 -10.58
CA ARG A 194 -19.24 -1.27 -9.70
C ARG A 194 -19.51 -2.09 -8.45
N LEU A 195 -20.68 -1.92 -7.84
CA LEU A 195 -21.11 -2.73 -6.69
C LEU A 195 -21.20 -4.20 -7.07
N GLY A 196 -21.78 -4.53 -8.23
CA GLY A 196 -21.83 -5.91 -8.74
C GLY A 196 -20.45 -6.53 -8.92
N LEU A 197 -19.44 -5.78 -9.39
CA LEU A 197 -18.07 -6.28 -9.49
C LEU A 197 -17.46 -6.59 -8.12
N VAL A 198 -17.70 -5.73 -7.12
CA VAL A 198 -17.22 -5.95 -5.75
C VAL A 198 -17.94 -7.13 -5.09
N ARG A 199 -19.26 -7.25 -5.24
CA ARG A 199 -20.04 -8.39 -4.74
C ARG A 199 -19.53 -9.70 -5.35
N ALA A 200 -19.29 -9.74 -6.65
CA ALA A 200 -18.73 -10.91 -7.33
C ALA A 200 -17.34 -11.29 -6.80
N ALA A 201 -16.48 -10.30 -6.52
CA ALA A 201 -15.17 -10.55 -5.94
C ALA A 201 -15.26 -11.07 -4.49
N LEU A 202 -16.14 -10.50 -3.65
CA LEU A 202 -16.40 -11.00 -2.30
C LEU A 202 -16.92 -12.44 -2.33
N CYS A 203 -17.88 -12.76 -3.19
CA CYS A 203 -18.38 -14.14 -3.34
C CYS A 203 -17.26 -15.09 -3.78
N ARG A 204 -16.46 -14.69 -4.76
CA ARG A 204 -15.32 -15.49 -5.26
C ARG A 204 -14.26 -15.73 -4.19
N PHE A 205 -13.90 -14.73 -3.39
CA PHE A 205 -12.89 -14.86 -2.36
C PHE A 205 -13.40 -15.60 -1.12
N GLY A 206 -14.67 -15.40 -0.76
CA GLY A 206 -15.30 -16.05 0.39
C GLY A 206 -15.83 -17.46 0.10
N ASP A 207 -15.82 -17.91 -1.15
CA ASP A 207 -16.52 -19.11 -1.61
C ASP A 207 -18.01 -19.12 -1.19
N LEU A 208 -18.66 -17.97 -1.36
CA LEU A 208 -20.04 -17.71 -0.94
C LEU A 208 -20.98 -17.63 -2.14
N ALA A 209 -22.22 -18.07 -1.95
CA ALA A 209 -23.31 -17.70 -2.85
C ALA A 209 -23.73 -16.23 -2.64
N GLU A 210 -24.31 -15.60 -3.67
CA GLU A 210 -24.66 -14.16 -3.62
C GLU A 210 -25.71 -13.84 -2.55
N ASP A 211 -26.60 -14.78 -2.21
CA ASP A 211 -27.60 -14.66 -1.16
C ASP A 211 -27.05 -14.84 0.26
N GLU A 212 -25.86 -15.43 0.41
CA GLU A 212 -25.16 -15.56 1.69
C GLU A 212 -24.36 -14.29 2.02
N LEU A 213 -23.98 -13.52 1.00
CA LEU A 213 -23.12 -12.35 1.15
C LEU A 213 -23.63 -11.32 2.18
N PRO A 214 -24.93 -10.94 2.23
CA PRO A 214 -25.42 -9.97 3.21
C PRO A 214 -25.26 -10.40 4.67
N ALA A 215 -25.17 -11.70 4.95
CA ALA A 215 -24.93 -12.22 6.30
C ALA A 215 -23.44 -12.28 6.65
N ALA A 216 -22.55 -12.23 5.65
CA ALA A 216 -21.11 -12.38 5.80
C ALA A 216 -20.35 -11.04 5.87
N ILE A 217 -21.00 -9.91 5.54
CA ILE A 217 -20.38 -8.59 5.56
C ILE A 217 -21.24 -7.58 6.31
N ASP A 218 -20.58 -6.64 7.01
CA ASP A 218 -21.24 -5.55 7.74
C ASP A 218 -21.46 -4.29 6.87
N VAL A 219 -21.20 -4.40 5.55
CA VAL A 219 -21.21 -3.30 4.59
C VAL A 219 -22.47 -3.39 3.72
N VAL A 220 -23.13 -2.26 3.50
CA VAL A 220 -24.36 -2.22 2.70
C VAL A 220 -23.99 -2.15 1.21
N LEU A 221 -24.22 -3.23 0.48
CA LEU A 221 -23.95 -3.32 -0.97
C LEU A 221 -25.22 -3.26 -1.85
N ALA A 222 -26.39 -3.00 -1.27
CA ALA A 222 -27.70 -2.99 -1.93
C ALA A 222 -28.60 -1.85 -1.44
#